data_AF-A0A924RLM3-F1
#
_entry.id   AF-A0A924RLM3-F1
#
_cell.length_a   1.000
_cell.length_b   1.000
_cell.length_c   1.000
_cell.angle_alpha   90.00
_cell.angle_beta   90.00
_cell.angle_gamma   90.00
#
_symmetry.space_group_name_H-M   'P 1'
#
loop_
_entity.id
_entity.type
_entity.pdbx_description
1 polymer ?
#
loop_
_entity_poly.entity_id
_entity_poly.type
_entity_poly.pdbx_seq_one_letter_code
_entity_poly.pdbx_strand_id
1 'polypeptide(L)'
;MSGGVPGAAAARSVATARRVVVKVGSSSITTAAGGLDVDRVGALVDVLAARRATGTEVVLDSSGAIAAGLAPLGLGRRPRDLATQQAAASVGQT
;
A
#
# COMPACT_ATOMS: atom_id res chain seq x y z
N MET A 1 9.79 35.42 -9.79
CA MET A 1 8.50 34.73 -9.60
C MET A 1 8.73 33.57 -8.63
N SER A 2 8.33 33.75 -7.37
CA SER A 2 8.54 32.77 -6.28
C SER A 2 7.43 31.73 -6.32
N GLY A 3 7.70 30.54 -6.86
CA GLY A 3 6.80 29.38 -6.77
C GLY A 3 6.79 28.83 -5.35
N GLY A 4 5.71 29.07 -4.61
CA GLY A 4 5.52 28.54 -3.27
C GLY A 4 5.48 27.01 -3.24
N VAL A 5 6.09 26.41 -2.22
CA VAL A 5 6.16 24.96 -2.03
C VAL A 5 4.72 24.39 -1.98
N PRO A 6 4.31 23.49 -2.90
CA PRO A 6 2.92 22.99 -2.99
C PRO A 6 2.42 22.21 -1.75
N GLY A 7 3.31 21.87 -0.82
CA GLY A 7 3.04 20.89 0.25
C GLY A 7 2.05 21.35 1.32
N ALA A 8 2.09 22.62 1.74
CA ALA A 8 1.30 23.06 2.89
C ALA A 8 -0.21 23.16 2.60
N ALA A 9 -0.58 23.57 1.38
CA ALA A 9 -1.98 23.62 0.96
C ALA A 9 -2.56 22.22 0.74
N ALA A 10 -1.79 21.34 0.08
CA ALA A 10 -2.18 19.93 -0.13
C ALA A 10 -2.31 19.16 1.19
N ALA A 11 -1.38 19.36 2.13
CA ALA A 11 -1.45 18.74 3.46
C ALA A 11 -2.71 19.18 4.21
N ARG A 12 -3.06 20.47 4.16
CA ARG A 12 -4.31 20.97 4.75
C ARG A 12 -5.54 20.36 4.09
N SER A 13 -5.59 20.30 2.75
CA SER A 13 -6.74 19.70 2.05
C SER A 13 -6.92 18.22 2.40
N VAL A 14 -5.83 17.45 2.55
CA VAL A 14 -5.89 16.06 3.01
C VAL A 14 -6.33 16.00 4.48
N ALA A 15 -5.80 16.89 5.33
CA ALA A 15 -6.12 16.91 6.75
C ALA A 15 -7.60 17.19 7.02
N THR A 16 -8.26 18.03 6.21
CA THR A 16 -9.68 18.40 6.38
C THR A 16 -10.64 17.65 5.46
N ALA A 17 -10.15 16.73 4.61
CA ALA A 17 -11.00 16.00 3.68
C ALA A 17 -11.98 15.06 4.41
N ARG A 18 -13.23 15.03 3.95
CA ARG A 18 -14.24 14.06 4.40
C ARG A 18 -13.90 12.63 3.97
N ARG A 19 -13.34 12.48 2.77
CA ARG A 19 -12.90 11.20 2.20
C ARG A 19 -11.48 11.31 1.67
N VAL A 20 -10.67 10.29 1.94
CA VAL A 20 -9.31 10.17 1.41
C VAL A 20 -9.11 8.82 0.72
N VAL A 21 -8.43 8.84 -0.42
CA VAL A 21 -7.90 7.64 -1.07
C VAL A 21 -6.42 7.55 -0.73
N VAL A 22 -6.02 6.48 -0.06
CA VAL A 22 -4.63 6.22 0.30
C VAL A 22 -4.07 5.19 -0.67
N LYS A 23 -3.16 5.62 -1.55
CA LYS A 23 -2.39 4.73 -2.41
C LYS A 23 -1.15 4.26 -1.67
N VAL A 24 -0.96 2.94 -1.64
CA VAL A 24 0.25 2.33 -1.09
C VAL A 24 0.95 1.53 -2.17
N GLY A 25 2.19 1.92 -2.47
CA GLY A 25 3.06 1.22 -3.41
C GLY A 25 3.69 -0.03 -2.79
N SER A 26 4.16 -0.97 -3.62
CA SER A 26 4.68 -2.25 -3.12
C SER A 26 5.85 -2.09 -2.15
N SER A 27 6.80 -1.19 -2.42
CA SER A 27 7.97 -0.96 -1.56
C SER A 27 7.62 -0.51 -0.13
N SER A 28 6.43 0.06 0.08
CA SER A 28 5.96 0.49 1.40
C SER A 28 5.50 -0.67 2.28
N ILE A 29 5.17 -1.83 1.70
CA ILE A 29 4.58 -2.98 2.42
C ILE A 29 5.30 -4.31 2.13
N THR A 30 6.41 -4.28 1.39
CA THR A 30 7.22 -5.46 1.08
C THR A 30 8.63 -5.35 1.64
N THR A 31 9.22 -6.49 1.96
CA THR A 31 10.64 -6.61 2.31
C THR A 31 11.53 -6.51 1.07
N ALA A 32 12.83 -6.32 1.26
CA ALA A 32 13.81 -6.37 0.17
C ALA A 32 13.85 -7.74 -0.54
N ALA A 33 13.45 -8.82 0.15
CA ALA A 33 13.35 -10.17 -0.42
C ALA A 33 12.10 -10.38 -1.28
N GLY A 34 11.14 -9.43 -1.28
CA GLY A 34 9.98 -9.43 -2.17
C GLY A 34 8.68 -10.01 -1.58
N GLY A 35 8.69 -10.52 -0.35
CA GLY A 35 7.49 -10.88 0.41
C GLY A 35 6.89 -9.70 1.17
N LEU A 36 5.70 -9.88 1.76
CA LEU A 36 5.09 -8.86 2.62
C LEU A 36 5.92 -8.61 3.89
N ASP A 37 5.95 -7.35 4.30
CA ASP A 37 6.50 -6.91 5.58
C ASP A 37 5.32 -6.68 6.55
N VAL A 38 5.12 -7.63 7.46
CA VAL A 38 3.95 -7.64 8.36
C VAL A 38 3.94 -6.44 9.29
N ASP A 39 5.12 -6.00 9.75
CA ASP A 39 5.23 -4.85 10.66
C ASP A 39 4.86 -3.55 9.95
N ARG A 40 5.29 -3.37 8.70
CA ARG A 40 4.88 -2.21 7.89
C ARG A 40 3.39 -2.21 7.57
N VAL A 41 2.83 -3.39 7.29
CA VAL A 41 1.37 -3.52 7.07
C VAL A 41 0.61 -3.16 8.35
N GLY A 42 1.05 -3.67 9.51
CA GLY A 42 0.46 -3.32 10.81
C GLY A 42 0.49 -1.82 11.09
N ALA A 43 1.65 -1.18 10.93
CA ALA A 43 1.79 0.26 11.13
C ALA A 43 0.90 1.09 10.18
N LEU A 44 0.75 0.65 8.92
CA LEU A 44 -0.19 1.28 7.99
C LEU A 44 -1.64 1.15 8.48
N VAL A 45 -2.03 -0.05 8.91
CA VAL A 45 -3.38 -0.31 9.44
C VAL A 45 -3.68 0.59 10.64
N ASP A 46 -2.74 0.74 11.57
CA ASP A 46 -2.90 1.60 12.75
C ASP A 46 -3.17 3.06 12.38
N VAL A 47 -2.39 3.60 11.42
CA VAL A 47 -2.57 4.98 10.94
C VAL A 47 -3.94 5.16 10.26
N LEU A 48 -4.34 4.22 9.40
CA LEU A 48 -5.62 4.28 8.70
C LEU A 48 -6.81 4.12 9.65
N ALA A 49 -6.68 3.23 10.64
CA ALA A 49 -7.70 3.01 11.68
C ALA A 49 -7.88 4.26 12.55
N ALA A 50 -6.78 4.87 13.00
CA ALA A 50 -6.82 6.12 13.75
C ALA A 50 -7.51 7.24 12.94
N ARG A 51 -7.19 7.37 11.65
CA ARG A 51 -7.84 8.35 10.78
C ARG A 51 -9.33 8.08 10.57
N ARG A 52 -9.71 6.80 10.41
CA ARG A 52 -11.11 6.40 10.28
C ARG A 52 -11.90 6.67 11.56
N ALA A 53 -11.28 6.50 12.73
CA ALA A 53 -11.91 6.78 14.03
C ALA A 53 -12.27 8.27 14.23
N THR A 54 -11.65 9.20 13.51
CA THR A 54 -12.05 10.61 13.51
C THR A 54 -13.24 10.92 12.59
N GLY A 55 -13.90 9.90 12.03
CA GLY A 55 -15.02 10.06 11.10
C GLY A 55 -14.62 10.32 9.65
N THR A 56 -13.33 10.21 9.29
CA THR A 56 -12.91 10.30 7.87
C THR A 56 -13.22 8.99 7.15
N GLU A 57 -13.78 9.08 5.95
CA GLU A 57 -13.93 7.93 5.06
C GLU A 57 -12.59 7.60 4.39
N VAL A 58 -12.13 6.37 4.54
CA VAL A 58 -10.84 5.91 4.00
C VAL A 58 -11.09 4.85 2.94
N VAL A 59 -10.51 5.06 1.74
CA VAL A 59 -10.38 4.06 0.70
C VAL A 59 -8.90 3.71 0.55
N LEU A 60 -8.55 2.44 0.68
CA LEU A 60 -7.18 1.97 0.49
C LEU A 60 -7.03 1.34 -0.90
N ASP A 61 -6.08 1.84 -1.69
CA ASP A 61 -5.60 1.19 -2.91
C ASP A 61 -4.17 0.68 -2.67
N SER A 62 -4.08 -0.60 -2.37
CA SER A 62 -2.83 -1.29 -2.04
C SER A 62 -2.28 -2.04 -3.24
N SER A 63 -0.97 -1.98 -3.43
CA SER A 63 -0.24 -2.97 -4.23
C SER A 63 0.04 -4.23 -3.38
N GLY A 64 1.00 -5.07 -3.77
CA GLY A 64 1.49 -6.16 -2.92
C GLY A 64 0.88 -7.54 -3.15
N ALA A 65 -0.17 -7.69 -3.97
CA ALA A 65 -0.76 -9.00 -4.27
C ALA A 65 0.27 -10.03 -4.76
N ILE A 66 1.18 -9.66 -5.67
CA ILE A 66 2.27 -10.57 -6.10
C ILE A 66 3.17 -10.98 -4.92
N ALA A 67 3.51 -10.03 -4.04
CA ALA A 67 4.38 -10.28 -2.89
C ALA A 67 3.72 -11.21 -1.87
N ALA A 68 2.41 -11.04 -1.65
CA ALA A 68 1.59 -11.89 -0.80
C ALA A 68 1.52 -13.34 -1.35
N GLY A 69 1.48 -13.50 -2.67
CA GLY A 69 1.42 -14.80 -3.32
C GLY A 69 2.75 -15.55 -3.44
N LEU A 70 3.89 -14.94 -3.10
CA LEU A 70 5.19 -15.60 -3.26
C LEU A 70 5.36 -16.80 -2.32
N ALA A 71 5.15 -16.59 -1.01
CA ALA A 71 5.33 -17.65 -0.02
C ALA A 71 4.35 -18.82 -0.19
N PRO A 72 3.03 -18.60 -0.41
CA PRO A 72 2.08 -19.68 -0.68
C PRO A 72 2.43 -20.54 -1.91
N LEU A 73 3.07 -19.94 -2.92
CA LEU A 73 3.52 -20.64 -4.14
C LEU A 73 4.94 -21.21 -4.04
N GLY A 74 5.62 -21.08 -2.90
CA GLY A 74 7.01 -21.52 -2.74
C GLY A 74 8.02 -20.72 -3.59
N LEU A 75 7.68 -19.50 -4.01
CA LEU A 75 8.53 -18.64 -4.83
C LEU A 75 9.48 -17.83 -3.94
N GLY A 76 10.79 -18.06 -4.05
CA GLY A 76 11.78 -17.33 -3.27
C GLY A 76 12.03 -15.88 -3.70
N ARG A 77 11.50 -15.45 -4.86
CA ARG A 77 11.61 -14.08 -5.37
C ARG A 77 10.49 -13.77 -6.35
N ARG A 78 10.31 -12.49 -6.66
CA ARG A 78 9.36 -12.05 -7.68
C ARG A 78 9.70 -12.67 -9.05
N PRO A 79 8.76 -13.39 -9.69
CA PRO A 79 8.95 -13.95 -11.03
C PRO A 79 9.06 -12.85 -12.08
N ARG A 80 9.70 -13.16 -13.22
CA ARG A 80 9.89 -12.21 -14.33
C ARG A 80 8.89 -12.39 -15.47
N ASP A 81 8.39 -13.61 -15.64
CA ASP A 81 7.37 -13.92 -16.63
C ASP A 81 5.99 -13.49 -16.15
N LEU A 82 5.15 -13.06 -17.09
CA LEU A 82 3.83 -12.52 -16.80
C LEU A 82 2.88 -13.58 -16.20
N ALA A 83 2.93 -14.82 -16.70
CA ALA A 83 2.04 -15.89 -16.28
C ALA A 83 2.21 -16.20 -14.78
N THR A 84 3.45 -16.37 -14.33
CA THR A 84 3.75 -16.63 -12.92
C THR A 84 3.47 -15.40 -12.05
N GLN A 85 3.68 -14.18 -12.57
CA GLN A 85 3.26 -12.96 -11.87
C GLN A 85 1.74 -12.89 -11.68
N GLN A 86 0.95 -13.27 -12.69
CA GLN A 86 -0.50 -13.32 -12.59
C GLN A 86 -0.95 -14.41 -11.61
N ALA A 87 -0.36 -15.60 -11.64
CA ALA A 87 -0.63 -16.65 -10.68
C ALA A 87 -0.36 -16.19 -9.24
N ALA A 88 0.80 -15.56 -9.00
CA ALA A 88 1.13 -14.99 -7.69
C ALA A 88 0.16 -13.87 -7.28
N ALA A 89 -0.22 -12.97 -8.20
CA ALA A 89 -1.20 -11.93 -7.91
C ALA A 89 -2.57 -12.51 -7.53
N SER A 90 -3.05 -13.53 -8.26
CA SER A 90 -4.32 -14.19 -7.97
C SER A 90 -4.31 -14.87 -6.60
N VAL A 91 -3.24 -15.62 -6.29
CA VAL A 91 -3.11 -16.29 -4.98
C VAL A 91 -2.93 -15.29 -3.84
N GLY A 92 -2.17 -14.22 -4.04
CA GLY A 92 -1.93 -13.24 -2.97
C GLY A 92 -3.04 -12.22 -2.76
N GLN A 93 -4.07 -12.20 -3.60
CA GLN A 93 -5.22 -11.30 -3.46
C GLN A 93 -6.37 -11.91 -2.63
N THR A 94 -6.37 -13.22 -2.42
CA THR A 94 -7.39 -13.94 -1.62
C THR A 94 -7.14 -13.78 -0.13
#